data_AF-A0A7V4VW37-F1
#
_entry.id   AF-A0A7V4VW37-F1
#
_cell.length_a   1.000
_cell.length_b   1.000
_cell.length_c   1.000
_cell.angle_alpha   90.00
_cell.angle_beta   90.00
_cell.angle_gamma   90.00
#
_symmetry.space_group_name_H-M   'P 1'
#
loop_
_entity.id
_entity.type
_entity.pdbx_description
1 polymer ?
#
loop_
_entity_poly.entity_id
_entity_poly.type
_entity_poly.pdbx_seq_one_letter_code
_entity_poly.pdbx_strand_id
1 'polypeptide(L)'
;MKRTKQLSFTIYETRLKLSPDDPLKIIFDNINFSFIYDFIKDKFTSKTYQGYDPVSLFKALTLIYLGEAHSERDLAKKLKFDSRLCAVCEFDS
;
A
#
# COMPACT_ATOMS: atom_id res chain seq x y z
N MET A 1 18.27 16.10 -1.26
CA MET A 1 18.11 14.63 -1.31
C MET A 1 16.86 14.26 -0.53
N LYS A 2 15.80 13.77 -1.20
CA LYS A 2 14.68 13.12 -0.49
C LYS A 2 15.24 11.85 0.15
N ARG A 3 15.11 11.69 1.47
CA ARG A 3 15.45 10.43 2.14
C ARG A 3 14.41 9.40 1.68
N THR A 4 14.79 8.46 0.83
CA THR A 4 13.97 7.29 0.53
C THR A 4 13.80 6.53 1.84
N LYS A 5 12.56 6.31 2.28
CA LYS A 5 12.29 5.54 3.49
C LYS A 5 12.80 4.12 3.25
N GLN A 6 13.81 3.70 4.00
CA GLN A 6 14.36 2.36 3.85
C GLN A 6 13.31 1.36 4.34
N LEU A 7 12.85 0.49 3.45
CA LEU A 7 11.97 -0.61 3.81
C LEU A 7 12.63 -1.48 4.89
N SER A 8 11.81 -2.03 5.79
CA SER A 8 12.32 -3.11 6.63
C SER A 8 12.79 -4.27 5.74
N PHE A 9 13.86 -4.94 6.14
CA PHE A 9 14.42 -6.06 5.38
C PHE A 9 13.35 -7.11 5.03
N THR A 10 12.44 -7.37 5.96
CA THR A 10 11.31 -8.29 5.79
C THR A 10 10.38 -7.87 4.67
N ILE A 11 10.00 -6.59 4.58
CA ILE A 11 9.09 -6.11 3.52
C ILE A 11 9.77 -6.17 2.16
N TYR A 12 11.07 -5.82 2.09
CA TYR A 12 11.85 -5.91 0.86
C TYR A 12 11.90 -7.36 0.33
N GLU A 13 12.26 -8.32 1.19
CA GLU A 13 12.28 -9.74 0.85
C GLU A 13 10.90 -10.24 0.43
N THR A 14 9.84 -9.84 1.13
CA THR A 14 8.46 -10.23 0.77
C THR A 14 8.06 -9.67 -0.59
N ARG A 15 8.43 -8.42 -0.94
CA ARG A 15 8.14 -7.85 -2.27
C ARG A 15 8.80 -8.66 -3.39
N LEU A 16 10.04 -9.12 -3.18
CA LEU A 16 10.76 -9.95 -4.16
C LEU A 16 10.17 -11.35 -4.31
N LYS A 17 9.64 -11.92 -3.22
CA LYS A 17 9.12 -13.28 -3.16
C LYS A 17 7.61 -13.36 -3.29
N LEU A 18 6.94 -12.23 -3.50
CA LEU A 18 5.48 -12.18 -3.60
C LEU A 18 5.04 -13.00 -4.80
N SER A 19 4.17 -13.98 -4.55
CA SER A 19 3.69 -14.87 -5.61
C SER A 19 2.96 -14.06 -6.68
N PRO A 20 3.24 -14.28 -7.98
CA PRO A 20 2.43 -13.74 -9.06
C PRO A 20 0.96 -14.17 -8.97
N ASP A 21 0.70 -15.35 -8.37
CA ASP A 21 -0.64 -15.91 -8.20
C ASP A 21 -1.37 -15.38 -6.95
N ASP A 22 -0.81 -14.42 -6.23
CA ASP A 22 -1.51 -13.79 -5.11
C ASP A 22 -2.78 -13.08 -5.63
N PRO A 23 -3.98 -13.41 -5.10
CA PRO A 23 -5.23 -12.87 -5.63
C PRO A 23 -5.30 -11.35 -5.57
N LEU A 24 -4.77 -10.72 -4.52
CA LEU A 24 -4.77 -9.27 -4.39
C LEU A 24 -3.79 -8.64 -5.37
N LYS A 25 -2.64 -9.28 -5.59
CA LYS A 25 -1.68 -8.84 -6.61
C LYS A 25 -2.32 -8.86 -7.99
N ILE A 26 -3.00 -9.95 -8.36
CA ILE A 26 -3.71 -10.06 -9.65
C ILE A 26 -4.72 -8.93 -9.78
N ILE A 27 -5.55 -8.68 -8.76
CA ILE A 27 -6.55 -7.60 -8.79
C ILE A 27 -5.88 -6.25 -8.96
N PHE A 28 -4.85 -5.94 -8.16
CA PHE A 28 -4.22 -4.62 -8.18
C PHE A 28 -3.37 -4.36 -9.42
N ASP A 29 -2.74 -5.39 -10.00
CA ASP A 29 -1.99 -5.26 -11.25
C ASP A 29 -2.91 -5.03 -12.46
N ASN A 30 -4.17 -5.48 -12.39
CA ASN A 30 -5.18 -5.29 -13.45
C ASN A 30 -5.97 -3.97 -13.33
N ILE A 31 -5.73 -3.17 -12.29
CA ILE A 31 -6.37 -1.87 -12.10
C ILE A 31 -5.33 -0.77 -12.25
N ASN A 32 -5.54 0.15 -13.19
CA ASN A 32 -4.74 1.35 -13.24
C ASN A 32 -5.18 2.31 -12.12
N PHE A 33 -4.38 2.45 -11.07
CA PHE A 33 -4.63 3.38 -9.96
C PHE A 33 -4.10 4.81 -10.19
N SER A 34 -3.45 5.10 -11.33
CA SER A 34 -2.82 6.39 -11.59
C SER A 34 -3.81 7.56 -11.54
N PHE A 35 -5.10 7.32 -11.82
CA PHE A 35 -6.16 8.32 -11.75
C PHE A 35 -6.24 8.99 -10.38
N ILE A 36 -5.90 8.29 -9.30
CA ILE A 36 -5.97 8.81 -7.93
C ILE A 36 -5.11 10.06 -7.80
N TYR A 37 -3.89 10.07 -8.35
CA TYR A 37 -3.00 11.22 -8.30
C TYR A 37 -3.63 12.46 -8.97
N ASP A 38 -4.30 12.27 -10.11
CA ASP A 38 -4.96 13.36 -10.83
C ASP A 38 -6.14 13.96 -10.03
N PHE A 39 -6.88 13.13 -9.29
CA PHE A 39 -8.00 13.58 -8.46
C PHE A 39 -7.58 14.33 -7.20
N ILE A 40 -6.43 14.00 -6.64
CA ILE A 40 -5.98 14.56 -5.35
C ILE A 40 -4.87 15.58 -5.48
N LYS A 41 -4.38 15.88 -6.69
CA LYS A 41 -3.27 16.81 -6.94
C LYS A 41 -3.42 18.17 -6.22
N ASP A 42 -4.64 18.64 -6.05
CA ASP A 42 -4.94 19.92 -5.38
C ASP A 42 -5.00 19.81 -3.85
N LYS A 43 -5.17 18.58 -3.33
CA LYS A 43 -5.32 18.28 -1.90
C LYS A 43 -4.04 17.70 -1.28
N PHE A 44 -3.29 16.92 -2.05
CA PHE A 44 -2.06 16.26 -1.67
C PHE A 44 -0.89 17.06 -2.24
N THR A 45 -0.39 18.03 -1.47
CA THR A 45 0.82 18.74 -1.87
C THR A 45 2.03 17.86 -1.57
N SER A 46 3.04 17.84 -2.46
CA SER A 46 4.33 17.20 -2.18
C SER A 46 5.07 17.76 -0.95
N LYS A 47 4.53 18.86 -0.36
CA LYS A 47 4.97 19.52 0.86
C LYS A 47 4.31 18.97 2.14
N THR A 48 3.17 18.28 2.06
CA THR A 48 2.54 17.67 3.24
C THR A 48 3.32 16.41 3.62
N TYR A 49 4.22 16.61 4.59
CA TYR A 49 4.76 15.67 5.59
C TYR A 49 4.86 14.21 5.18
N GLN A 50 6.08 13.65 5.09
CA GLN A 50 6.45 12.20 5.06
C GLN A 50 5.28 11.20 5.10
N GLY A 51 4.40 11.28 4.12
CA GLY A 51 3.08 10.69 4.17
C GLY A 51 3.07 9.40 3.38
N TYR A 52 2.13 8.52 3.71
CA TYR A 52 1.90 7.34 2.88
C TYR A 52 1.49 7.76 1.47
N ASP A 53 1.94 6.99 0.48
CA ASP A 53 1.52 7.19 -0.90
C ASP A 53 -0.02 7.02 -0.99
N PRO A 54 -0.72 7.94 -1.69
CA PRO A 54 -2.18 7.92 -1.75
C PRO A 54 -2.74 6.70 -2.49
N VAL A 55 -2.03 6.17 -3.49
CA VAL A 55 -2.44 4.92 -4.14
C VAL A 55 -2.28 3.76 -3.16
N SER A 56 -1.17 3.69 -2.42
CA SER A 56 -0.96 2.67 -1.38
C SER A 56 -2.01 2.73 -0.28
N LEU A 57 -2.40 3.94 0.16
CA LEU A 57 -3.50 4.14 1.12
C LEU A 57 -4.84 3.65 0.57
N PHE A 58 -5.14 3.97 -0.68
CA PHE A 58 -6.40 3.55 -1.29
C PHE A 58 -6.46 2.03 -1.44
N LYS A 59 -5.39 1.40 -1.95
CA LYS A 59 -5.23 -0.06 -2.00
C LYS A 59 -5.45 -0.68 -0.60
N ALA A 60 -4.83 -0.13 0.43
CA ALA A 60 -4.99 -0.60 1.80
C ALA A 60 -6.45 -0.51 2.29
N LEU A 61 -7.17 0.58 2.02
CA LEU A 61 -8.58 0.71 2.39
C LEU A 61 -9.46 -0.33 1.68
N THR A 62 -9.14 -0.72 0.44
CA THR A 62 -9.89 -1.78 -0.26
C THR A 62 -9.78 -3.14 0.42
N LEU A 63 -8.72 -3.40 1.21
CA LEU A 63 -8.55 -4.66 1.94
C LEU A 63 -9.70 -4.94 2.91
N ILE A 64 -10.34 -3.90 3.47
CA ILE A 64 -11.51 -4.07 4.32
C ILE A 64 -12.66 -4.68 3.51
N TYR A 65 -12.89 -4.17 2.30
CA TYR A 65 -13.96 -4.63 1.42
C TYR A 65 -13.66 -5.98 0.75
N LEU A 66 -12.38 -6.33 0.60
CA LEU A 66 -11.93 -7.61 0.07
C LEU A 66 -11.90 -8.72 1.16
N GLY A 67 -12.30 -8.42 2.39
CA GLY A 67 -12.35 -9.38 3.50
C GLY A 67 -11.00 -9.64 4.18
N GLU A 68 -9.97 -8.88 3.82
CA GLU A 68 -8.62 -8.98 4.37
C GLU A 68 -8.47 -8.21 5.70
N ALA A 69 -9.40 -7.32 6.04
CA ALA A 69 -9.45 -6.64 7.34
C ALA A 69 -10.90 -6.37 7.77
N HIS A 70 -11.15 -6.30 9.09
CA HIS A 70 -12.52 -6.10 9.61
C HIS A 70 -12.82 -4.66 10.05
N SER A 71 -11.80 -3.83 10.21
CA SER A 71 -11.91 -2.43 10.59
C SER A 71 -10.63 -1.68 10.23
N GLU A 72 -10.65 -0.36 10.27
CA GLU A 72 -9.46 0.48 10.06
C GLU A 72 -8.36 0.19 11.10
N ARG A 73 -8.74 -0.11 12.34
CA ARG A 73 -7.79 -0.48 13.40
C ARG A 73 -7.13 -1.83 13.12
N ASP A 74 -7.92 -2.81 12.67
CA ASP A 74 -7.42 -4.12 12.27
C ASP A 74 -6.51 -4.00 11.04
N LEU A 75 -6.92 -3.22 10.04
CA LEU A 75 -6.12 -2.88 8.87
C LEU A 75 -4.77 -2.28 9.26
N ALA A 76 -4.75 -1.28 10.14
CA ALA A 76 -3.50 -0.67 10.60
C ALA A 76 -2.58 -1.67 11.31
N LYS A 77 -3.15 -2.60 12.09
CA LYS A 77 -2.39 -3.68 12.72
C LYS A 77 -1.85 -4.66 11.66
N LYS A 78 -2.65 -5.06 10.68
CA LYS A 78 -2.26 -5.96 9.60
C LYS A 78 -1.17 -5.34 8.72
N LEU A 79 -1.30 -4.09 8.27
CA LEU A 79 -0.25 -3.42 7.50
C LEU A 79 1.10 -3.30 8.24
N LYS A 80 1.06 -3.29 9.58
CA LYS A 80 2.27 -3.24 10.42
C LYS A 80 2.98 -4.59 10.55
N PHE A 81 2.25 -5.70 10.57
CA PHE A 81 2.80 -7.01 10.94
C PHE A 81 2.68 -8.07 9.84
N ASP A 82 1.73 -7.92 8.92
CA ASP A 82 1.55 -8.77 7.74
C ASP A 82 2.36 -8.20 6.57
N SER A 83 3.53 -8.81 6.35
CA SER A 83 4.45 -8.38 5.30
C SER A 83 3.88 -8.61 3.90
N ARG A 84 2.98 -9.57 3.70
CA ARG A 84 2.32 -9.84 2.41
C ARG A 84 1.40 -8.69 2.06
N LEU A 85 0.49 -8.32 2.96
CA LEU A 85 -0.46 -7.22 2.72
C LEU A 85 0.28 -5.88 2.54
N CYS A 86 1.31 -5.65 3.35
CA CYS A 86 2.17 -4.47 3.22
C CYS A 86 2.90 -4.44 1.86
N ALA A 87 3.40 -5.58 1.38
CA ALA A 87 4.05 -5.70 0.08
C ALA A 87 3.08 -5.46 -1.09
N VAL A 88 1.91 -6.11 -1.08
CA VAL A 88 0.90 -6.00 -2.13
C VAL A 88 0.34 -4.58 -2.27
N CYS A 89 0.13 -3.89 -1.15
CA CYS A 89 -0.33 -2.50 -1.17
C CYS A 89 0.77 -1.49 -1.46
N GLU A 90 2.03 -1.92 -1.66
CA GLU A 90 3.18 -1.04 -1.76
C GLU A 90 3.23 -0.04 -0.59
N PHE A 91 2.87 -0.51 0.60
CA PHE A 91 2.76 0.33 1.77
C PHE A 91 4.15 0.47 2.40
N ASP A 92 4.75 1.65 2.32
CA ASP A 92 6.05 1.92 2.92
C ASP A 92 5.87 2.23 4.43
N SER A 93 5.68 1.16 5.22
CA SER A 93 5.59 1.18 6.69
C SER A 93 6.85 1.69 7.37
#